data_AF-A0A0H3C398-F1
#
_entry.id   AF-A0A0H3C398-F1
#
_cell.length_a   1.000
_cell.length_b   1.000
_cell.length_c   1.000
_cell.angle_alpha   90.00
_cell.angle_beta   90.00
_cell.angle_gamma   90.00
#
_symmetry.space_group_name_H-M   'P 1'
#
loop_
_entity.id
_entity.type
_entity.pdbx_description
1 polymer ?
#
loop_
_entity_poly.entity_id
_entity_poly.type
_entity_poly.pdbx_seq_one_letter_code
_entity_poly.pdbx_strand_id
1 'polypeptide(L)'
;MKTKLETELKEVLKKELLLVEEIYNSYLKIKEYIDNKNEIGLKEVANKTKILLESFKEIESKRDEIWKKFTKNENFKSTYEAVEKLTTIYKQEIYDYLHKLKIGILNIKNLNYIIQNYVNTSLDMLSIIFQDIQESVENVTYKNPYGPKIGRSNEASVLINKKL
;
A
#
# COMPACT_ATOMS: atom_id res chain seq x y z
N MET A 1 -34.50 20.30 5.81
CA MET A 1 -34.01 19.06 5.14
C MET A 1 -32.70 19.29 4.39
N LYS A 2 -32.58 20.31 3.51
CA LYS A 2 -31.32 20.65 2.81
C LYS A 2 -30.13 20.91 3.75
N THR A 3 -30.29 21.77 4.75
CA THR A 3 -29.23 22.10 5.73
C THR A 3 -28.72 20.89 6.52
N LYS A 4 -29.60 19.92 6.81
CA LYS A 4 -29.22 18.69 7.52
C LYS A 4 -28.32 17.81 6.64
N LEU A 5 -28.71 17.58 5.38
CA LEU A 5 -27.90 16.82 4.42
C LEU A 5 -26.56 17.51 4.10
N GLU A 6 -26.56 18.83 3.98
CA GLU A 6 -25.33 19.61 3.79
C GLU A 6 -24.37 19.46 4.99
N THR A 7 -24.91 19.46 6.21
CA THR A 7 -24.12 19.22 7.44
C THR A 7 -23.59 17.78 7.49
N GLU A 8 -24.43 16.79 7.18
CA GLU A 8 -24.02 15.38 7.13
C GLU A 8 -22.91 15.14 6.10
N LEU A 9 -23.03 15.73 4.90
CA LEU A 9 -22.01 15.67 3.86
C LEU A 9 -20.69 16.28 4.34
N LYS A 10 -20.74 17.48 4.92
CA LYS A 10 -19.55 18.15 5.47
C LYS A 10 -18.84 17.28 6.51
N GLU A 11 -19.59 16.73 7.47
CA GLU A 11 -19.00 15.92 8.55
C GLU A 11 -18.41 14.60 8.03
N VAL A 12 -19.03 13.98 7.03
CA VAL A 12 -18.47 12.78 6.39
C VAL A 12 -17.19 13.11 5.63
N LEU A 13 -17.18 14.18 4.83
CA LEU A 13 -15.97 14.63 4.12
C LEU A 13 -14.82 14.97 5.08
N LYS A 14 -15.12 15.60 6.21
CA LYS A 14 -14.14 15.89 7.25
C LYS A 14 -13.53 14.60 7.84
N LYS A 15 -14.35 13.57 8.08
CA LYS A 15 -13.87 12.27 8.55
C LYS A 15 -13.02 11.56 7.50
N GLU A 16 -13.43 11.59 6.23
CA GLU A 16 -12.62 11.05 5.13
C GLU A 16 -11.24 11.73 5.07
N LEU A 17 -11.20 13.05 5.25
CA LEU A 17 -9.96 13.81 5.16
C LEU A 17 -8.96 13.40 6.26
N LEU A 18 -9.45 13.26 7.50
CA LEU A 18 -8.62 12.76 8.61
C LEU A 18 -8.06 11.36 8.32
N LEU A 19 -8.90 10.45 7.80
CA LEU A 19 -8.43 9.12 7.43
C LEU A 19 -7.39 9.16 6.30
N VAL A 20 -7.56 10.03 5.31
CA VAL A 20 -6.58 10.20 4.23
C VAL A 20 -5.23 10.67 4.77
N GLU A 21 -5.22 11.60 5.72
CA GLU A 21 -3.98 12.04 6.38
C GLU A 21 -3.31 10.90 7.17
N GLU A 22 -4.09 10.12 7.93
CA GLU A 22 -3.58 8.95 8.66
C GLU A 22 -3.03 7.85 7.74
N ILE A 23 -3.72 7.56 6.64
CA ILE A 23 -3.28 6.60 5.63
C ILE A 23 -1.98 7.10 4.99
N TYR A 24 -1.90 8.37 4.58
CA TYR A 24 -0.69 8.94 3.99
C TYR A 24 0.51 8.83 4.94
N ASN A 25 0.34 9.20 6.21
CA ASN A 25 1.37 9.05 7.23
C ASN A 25 1.79 7.59 7.44
N SER A 26 0.83 6.65 7.34
CA SER A 26 1.13 5.22 7.46
C SER A 26 1.96 4.72 6.27
N TYR A 27 1.70 5.20 5.04
CA TYR A 27 2.55 4.90 3.89
C TYR A 27 3.95 5.51 3.99
N LEU A 28 4.10 6.70 4.57
CA LEU A 28 5.43 7.27 4.86
C LEU A 28 6.22 6.37 5.83
N LYS A 29 5.57 5.86 6.87
CA LYS A 29 6.17 4.90 7.81
C LYS A 29 6.51 3.56 7.16
N ILE A 30 5.66 3.06 6.24
CA ILE A 30 5.98 1.86 5.43
C ILE A 30 7.29 2.08 4.70
N LYS A 31 7.43 3.22 4.00
CA LYS A 31 8.67 3.56 3.29
C LYS A 31 9.86 3.61 4.26
N GLU A 32 9.72 4.30 5.39
CA GLU A 32 10.77 4.41 6.41
C GLU A 32 11.21 3.04 6.94
N TYR A 33 10.28 2.14 7.25
CA TYR A 33 10.62 0.81 7.74
C TYR A 33 11.25 -0.08 6.69
N ILE A 34 10.90 0.10 5.41
CA ILE A 34 11.59 -0.54 4.29
C ILE A 34 13.05 -0.05 4.21
N ASP A 35 13.25 1.28 4.23
CA ASP A 35 14.59 1.89 4.17
C ASP A 35 15.48 1.42 5.34
N ASN A 36 14.89 1.29 6.53
CA ASN A 36 15.58 0.87 7.75
C ASN A 36 15.63 -0.65 7.97
N LYS A 37 15.10 -1.46 7.03
CA LYS A 37 15.05 -2.93 7.12
C LYS A 37 14.36 -3.44 8.41
N ASN A 38 13.36 -2.71 8.91
CA ASN A 38 12.63 -3.06 10.12
C ASN A 38 11.38 -3.90 9.78
N GLU A 39 11.55 -5.23 9.79
CA GLU A 39 10.48 -6.17 9.44
C GLU A 39 9.27 -6.09 10.39
N ILE A 40 9.51 -6.01 11.69
CA ILE A 40 8.44 -6.02 12.71
C ILE A 40 7.60 -4.74 12.55
N GLY A 41 8.25 -3.58 12.49
CA GLY A 41 7.58 -2.30 12.28
C GLY A 41 6.80 -2.27 10.97
N LEU A 42 7.37 -2.83 9.89
CA LEU A 42 6.72 -2.93 8.59
C LEU A 42 5.42 -3.76 8.65
N LYS A 43 5.44 -4.94 9.28
CA LYS A 43 4.25 -5.77 9.44
C LYS A 43 3.16 -5.07 10.25
N GLU A 44 3.54 -4.42 11.35
CA GLU A 44 2.59 -3.70 12.20
C GLU A 44 1.94 -2.54 11.47
N VAL A 45 2.72 -1.70 10.79
CA VAL A 45 2.17 -0.54 10.06
C VAL A 45 1.36 -0.97 8.85
N ALA A 46 1.74 -2.04 8.15
CA ALA A 46 0.97 -2.57 7.03
C ALA A 46 -0.42 -3.06 7.48
N ASN A 47 -0.48 -3.78 8.61
CA ASN A 47 -1.75 -4.22 9.20
C ASN A 47 -2.62 -3.03 9.63
N LYS A 48 -2.06 -2.02 10.29
CA LYS A 48 -2.78 -0.78 10.64
C LYS A 48 -3.29 -0.06 9.40
N THR A 49 -2.46 0.06 8.36
CA THR A 49 -2.83 0.70 7.09
C THR A 49 -4.00 -0.02 6.43
N LYS A 50 -4.03 -1.36 6.46
CA LYS A 50 -5.14 -2.15 5.93
C LYS A 50 -6.46 -1.81 6.63
N ILE A 51 -6.46 -1.74 7.97
CA ILE A 51 -7.65 -1.36 8.76
C ILE A 51 -8.12 0.06 8.41
N LEU A 52 -7.18 1.01 8.24
CA LEU A 52 -7.51 2.37 7.84
C LEU A 52 -8.13 2.44 6.44
N LEU A 53 -7.64 1.66 5.49
CA LEU A 53 -8.19 1.58 4.13
C LEU A 53 -9.59 0.97 4.12
N GLU A 54 -9.84 -0.06 4.92
CA GLU A 54 -11.18 -0.64 5.10
C GLU A 54 -12.14 0.40 5.71
N SER A 55 -11.70 1.10 6.75
CA SER A 55 -12.46 2.19 7.38
C SER A 55 -12.79 3.32 6.38
N PHE A 56 -11.81 3.69 5.53
CA PHE A 56 -12.01 4.69 4.49
C PHE A 56 -13.10 4.26 3.50
N LYS A 57 -13.10 2.99 3.08
CA LYS A 57 -14.11 2.44 2.17
C LYS A 57 -15.53 2.47 2.75
N GLU A 58 -15.67 2.22 4.05
CA GLU A 58 -16.96 2.33 4.74
C GLU A 58 -17.48 3.77 4.79
N ILE A 59 -16.60 4.74 5.07
CA ILE A 59 -16.97 6.15 5.09
C ILE A 59 -17.30 6.64 3.67
N GLU A 60 -16.53 6.21 2.67
CA GLU A 60 -16.80 6.51 1.26
C GLU A 60 -18.18 6.02 0.82
N SER A 61 -18.56 4.81 1.25
CA SER A 61 -19.88 4.25 0.95
C SER A 61 -20.98 5.11 1.59
N LYS A 62 -20.79 5.56 2.83
CA LYS A 62 -21.72 6.50 3.50
C LYS A 62 -21.79 7.84 2.77
N ARG A 63 -20.66 8.37 2.29
CA ARG A 63 -20.63 9.59 1.48
C ARG A 63 -21.47 9.43 0.22
N ASP A 64 -21.33 8.32 -0.50
CA ASP A 64 -22.08 8.05 -1.73
C ASP A 64 -23.60 8.03 -1.48
N GLU A 65 -24.05 7.40 -0.39
CA GLU A 65 -25.47 7.42 0.00
C GLU A 65 -25.98 8.83 0.31
N ILE A 66 -25.21 9.63 1.07
CA ILE A 66 -25.54 11.02 1.38
C ILE A 66 -25.57 11.83 0.09
N TRP A 67 -24.59 11.62 -0.79
CA TRP A 67 -24.46 12.34 -2.05
C TRP A 67 -25.65 12.09 -2.98
N LYS A 68 -26.12 10.85 -3.10
CA LYS A 68 -27.33 10.49 -3.85
C LYS A 68 -28.58 11.20 -3.31
N LYS A 69 -28.73 11.25 -1.98
CA LYS A 69 -29.83 11.99 -1.32
C LYS A 69 -29.70 13.50 -1.51
N PHE A 70 -28.48 14.02 -1.44
CA PHE A 70 -28.17 15.44 -1.57
C PHE A 70 -28.47 15.95 -2.99
N THR A 71 -28.08 15.19 -3.99
CA THR A 71 -28.31 15.47 -5.42
C THR A 71 -29.70 15.06 -5.91
N LYS A 72 -30.49 14.34 -5.11
CA LYS A 72 -31.78 13.73 -5.51
C LYS A 72 -31.67 12.88 -6.78
N ASN A 73 -30.52 12.26 -7.01
CA ASN A 73 -30.18 11.54 -8.25
C ASN A 73 -30.26 12.40 -9.53
N GLU A 74 -30.18 13.72 -9.42
CA GLU A 74 -30.02 14.60 -10.58
C GLU A 74 -28.60 14.48 -11.14
N ASN A 75 -28.48 14.53 -12.47
CA ASN A 75 -27.18 14.52 -13.14
C ASN A 75 -26.62 15.95 -13.22
N PHE A 76 -25.47 16.16 -12.58
CA PHE A 76 -24.68 17.40 -12.68
C PHE A 76 -23.47 17.16 -13.59
N LYS A 77 -22.97 18.19 -14.29
CA LYS A 77 -21.77 18.07 -15.14
C LYS A 77 -20.51 17.82 -14.31
N SER A 78 -20.53 18.21 -13.03
CA SER A 78 -19.43 17.93 -12.10
C SER A 78 -19.92 17.94 -10.65
N THR A 79 -19.12 17.31 -9.77
CA THR A 79 -19.28 17.42 -8.31
C THR A 79 -19.27 18.88 -7.85
N TYR A 80 -18.44 19.72 -8.48
CA TYR A 80 -18.35 21.14 -8.12
C TYR A 80 -19.63 21.90 -8.48
N GLU A 81 -20.20 21.65 -9.66
CA GLU A 81 -21.49 22.24 -10.05
C GLU A 81 -22.63 21.84 -9.08
N ALA A 82 -22.64 20.58 -8.65
CA ALA A 82 -23.63 20.11 -7.68
C ALA A 82 -23.50 20.87 -6.34
N VAL A 83 -22.28 21.01 -5.81
CA VAL A 83 -22.05 21.80 -4.60
C VAL A 83 -22.46 23.25 -4.81
N GLU A 84 -22.09 23.88 -5.91
CA GLU A 84 -22.44 25.27 -6.24
C GLU A 84 -23.94 25.56 -6.17
N LYS A 85 -24.75 24.65 -6.74
CA LYS A 85 -26.21 24.82 -6.85
C LYS A 85 -26.98 24.37 -5.62
N LEU A 86 -26.44 23.42 -4.86
CA LEU A 86 -27.20 22.74 -3.79
C LEU A 86 -26.78 23.16 -2.38
N THR A 87 -25.57 23.68 -2.20
CA THR A 87 -25.07 24.16 -0.89
C THR A 87 -25.34 25.64 -0.70
N THR A 88 -25.46 26.05 0.56
CA THR A 88 -25.73 27.46 0.91
C THR A 88 -24.87 27.96 2.06
N ILE A 89 -24.52 27.09 3.02
CA ILE A 89 -23.88 27.48 4.28
C ILE A 89 -22.41 27.05 4.30
N TYR A 90 -22.13 25.81 3.89
CA TYR A 90 -20.82 25.17 3.99
C TYR A 90 -20.15 24.97 2.63
N LYS A 91 -20.56 25.74 1.61
CA LYS A 91 -20.06 25.64 0.23
C LYS A 91 -18.54 25.61 0.16
N GLN A 92 -17.88 26.59 0.79
CA GLN A 92 -16.42 26.72 0.76
C GLN A 92 -15.72 25.54 1.44
N GLU A 93 -16.20 25.13 2.61
CA GLU A 93 -15.61 24.03 3.37
C GLU A 93 -15.74 22.70 2.62
N ILE A 94 -16.91 22.44 2.03
CA ILE A 94 -17.16 21.23 1.23
C ILE A 94 -16.23 21.22 0.01
N TYR A 95 -16.05 22.35 -0.67
CA TYR A 95 -15.09 22.46 -1.77
C TYR A 95 -13.66 22.17 -1.32
N ASP A 96 -13.22 22.79 -0.23
CA ASP A 96 -11.88 22.62 0.28
C ASP A 96 -11.63 21.15 0.68
N TYR A 97 -12.60 20.49 1.30
CA TYR A 97 -12.50 19.07 1.64
C TYR A 97 -12.43 18.18 0.40
N LEU A 98 -13.32 18.37 -0.58
CA LEU A 98 -13.28 17.60 -1.83
C LEU A 98 -11.95 17.77 -2.58
N HIS A 99 -11.42 18.99 -2.62
CA HIS A 99 -10.14 19.27 -3.24
C HIS A 99 -8.97 18.60 -2.50
N LYS A 100 -8.92 18.75 -1.17
CA LYS A 100 -7.89 18.11 -0.33
C LYS A 100 -7.95 16.58 -0.41
N LEU A 101 -9.15 16.00 -0.41
CA LEU A 101 -9.36 14.55 -0.59
C LEU A 101 -8.80 14.07 -1.93
N LYS A 102 -9.11 14.77 -3.02
CA LYS A 102 -8.58 14.44 -4.35
C LYS A 102 -7.05 14.42 -4.36
N ILE A 103 -6.42 15.46 -3.80
CA ILE A 103 -4.95 15.56 -3.71
C ILE A 103 -4.40 14.45 -2.81
N GLY A 104 -4.97 14.24 -1.63
CA GLY A 104 -4.49 13.25 -0.67
C GLY A 104 -4.55 11.83 -1.21
N ILE A 105 -5.65 11.45 -1.88
CA ILE A 105 -5.78 10.15 -2.55
C ILE A 105 -4.72 10.00 -3.65
N LEU A 106 -4.48 11.04 -4.45
CA LEU A 106 -3.44 11.01 -5.49
C LEU A 106 -2.04 10.81 -4.89
N ASN A 107 -1.74 11.51 -3.80
CA ASN A 107 -0.47 11.38 -3.08
C ASN A 107 -0.26 9.98 -2.51
N ILE A 108 -1.29 9.38 -1.91
CA ILE A 108 -1.25 7.99 -1.41
C ILE A 108 -0.97 7.01 -2.57
N LYS A 109 -1.68 7.16 -3.70
CA LYS A 109 -1.48 6.30 -4.88
C LYS A 109 -0.05 6.41 -5.43
N ASN A 110 0.46 7.62 -5.55
CA ASN A 110 1.82 7.87 -6.02
C ASN A 110 2.86 7.28 -5.06
N LEU A 111 2.69 7.48 -3.75
CA LEU A 111 3.61 6.94 -2.75
C LEU A 111 3.60 5.40 -2.74
N ASN A 112 2.42 4.78 -2.84
CA ASN A 112 2.30 3.33 -2.96
C ASN A 112 3.00 2.82 -4.23
N TYR A 113 2.83 3.49 -5.37
CA TYR A 113 3.49 3.12 -6.62
C TYR A 113 5.02 3.20 -6.50
N ILE A 114 5.55 4.26 -5.89
CA ILE A 114 6.99 4.41 -5.64
C ILE A 114 7.52 3.26 -4.77
N ILE A 115 6.82 2.93 -3.68
CA ILE A 115 7.20 1.84 -2.78
C ILE A 115 7.18 0.50 -3.53
N GLN A 116 6.13 0.22 -4.30
CA GLN A 116 6.02 -1.01 -5.08
C GLN A 116 7.16 -1.15 -6.09
N ASN A 117 7.47 -0.09 -6.84
CA ASN A 117 8.58 -0.09 -7.78
C ASN A 117 9.92 -0.36 -7.09
N TYR A 118 10.15 0.26 -5.93
CA TYR A 118 11.37 0.05 -5.15
C TYR A 118 11.51 -1.41 -4.70
N VAL A 119 10.44 -2.00 -4.17
CA VAL A 119 10.43 -3.40 -3.73
C VAL A 119 10.65 -4.35 -4.91
N ASN A 120 9.94 -4.16 -6.02
CA ASN A 120 10.08 -5.02 -7.20
C ASN A 120 11.49 -4.96 -7.77
N THR A 121 12.05 -3.75 -7.93
CA THR A 121 13.43 -3.57 -8.42
C THR A 121 14.43 -4.26 -7.49
N SER A 122 14.22 -4.19 -6.17
CA SER A 122 15.09 -4.86 -5.20
C SER A 122 15.02 -6.39 -5.33
N LEU A 123 13.83 -6.95 -5.56
CA LEU A 123 13.64 -8.38 -5.79
C LEU A 123 14.28 -8.85 -7.10
N ASP A 124 14.14 -8.07 -8.17
CA ASP A 124 14.75 -8.36 -9.47
C ASP A 124 16.28 -8.39 -9.36
N MET A 125 16.87 -7.41 -8.69
CA MET A 125 18.32 -7.38 -8.43
C MET A 125 18.79 -8.60 -7.63
N LEU A 126 18.05 -8.98 -6.58
CA LEU A 126 18.37 -10.17 -5.79
C LEU A 126 18.30 -11.43 -6.64
N SER A 127 17.29 -11.56 -7.51
CA SER A 127 17.16 -12.70 -8.42
C SER A 127 18.37 -12.85 -9.34
N ILE A 128 18.84 -11.74 -9.92
CA ILE A 128 20.03 -11.74 -10.80
C ILE A 128 21.28 -12.16 -10.02
N ILE A 129 21.52 -11.54 -8.85
CA ILE A 129 22.70 -11.86 -8.02
C ILE A 129 22.71 -13.34 -7.61
N PHE A 130 21.58 -13.89 -7.19
CA PHE A 130 21.50 -15.30 -6.80
C PHE A 130 21.65 -16.25 -7.99
N GLN A 131 21.17 -15.88 -9.18
CA GLN A 131 21.41 -16.65 -10.40
C GLN A 131 22.91 -16.69 -10.75
N ASP A 132 23.59 -15.55 -10.72
CA ASP A 132 25.04 -15.48 -10.99
C ASP A 132 25.86 -16.33 -10.00
N ILE A 133 25.48 -16.32 -8.72
CA ILE A 133 26.10 -17.15 -7.68
C ILE A 133 25.80 -18.64 -7.94
N GLN A 134 24.57 -18.99 -8.29
CA GLN A 134 24.15 -20.36 -8.58
C GLN A 134 24.98 -20.95 -9.74
N GLU A 135 25.12 -20.21 -10.85
CA GLU A 135 25.96 -20.61 -11.99
C GLU A 135 27.42 -20.81 -11.56
N SER A 136 27.92 -19.96 -10.66
CA SER A 136 29.28 -20.10 -10.12
C SER A 136 29.44 -21.37 -9.26
N VAL A 137 28.45 -21.70 -8.43
CA VAL A 137 28.43 -22.92 -7.59
C VAL A 137 28.35 -24.18 -8.45
N GLU A 138 27.52 -24.19 -9.48
CA GLU A 138 27.40 -25.32 -10.41
C GLU A 138 28.71 -25.62 -11.15
N ASN A 139 29.54 -24.59 -11.35
CA ASN A 139 30.88 -24.73 -11.94
C ASN A 139 31.96 -25.19 -10.94
N VAL A 140 31.66 -25.33 -9.65
CA VAL A 140 32.60 -25.86 -8.65
C VAL A 140 32.73 -27.37 -8.80
N THR A 141 33.69 -27.82 -9.62
CA THR A 141 34.09 -29.24 -9.64
C THR A 141 35.03 -29.56 -8.47
N TYR A 142 34.55 -30.30 -7.46
CA TYR A 142 35.42 -30.90 -6.46
C TYR A 142 36.14 -32.12 -7.07
N LYS A 143 37.42 -31.95 -7.42
CA LYS A 143 38.29 -33.09 -7.76
C LYS A 143 38.74 -33.74 -6.45
N ASN A 144 38.36 -34.99 -6.25
CA ASN A 144 38.80 -35.78 -5.09
C ASN A 144 40.35 -35.79 -5.03
N PRO A 145 40.96 -35.25 -3.96
CA PRO A 145 42.43 -35.17 -3.84
C PRO A 145 43.11 -36.53 -3.72
N TYR A 146 42.34 -37.60 -3.49
CA TYR A 146 42.85 -38.96 -3.33
C TYR A 146 42.79 -39.83 -4.62
N GLY A 147 42.51 -39.23 -5.79
CA GLY A 147 42.37 -39.96 -7.05
C GLY A 147 41.05 -40.75 -7.18
N PRO A 148 40.82 -41.50 -8.28
CA PRO A 148 39.61 -42.30 -8.45
C PRO A 148 39.54 -43.38 -7.35
N LYS A 149 38.57 -43.25 -6.43
CA LYS A 149 38.30 -44.29 -5.42
C LYS A 149 37.76 -45.53 -6.14
N ILE A 150 38.59 -46.57 -6.25
CA ILE A 150 38.12 -47.94 -6.45
C ILE A 150 37.60 -48.41 -5.09
N GLY A 151 36.38 -48.03 -4.72
CA GLY A 151 35.83 -48.31 -3.40
C GLY A 151 34.31 -48.18 -3.34
N ARG A 152 33.65 -49.17 -2.73
CA ARG A 152 32.19 -49.35 -2.71
C ARG A 152 31.45 -48.10 -2.21
N SER A 153 30.33 -47.83 -2.86
CA SER A 153 29.50 -46.61 -2.90
C SER A 153 28.94 -46.03 -1.57
N ASN A 154 29.45 -46.40 -0.40
CA ASN A 154 28.83 -46.10 0.89
C ASN A 154 29.47 -44.93 1.68
N GLU A 155 30.49 -44.24 1.15
CA GLU A 155 31.18 -43.17 1.90
C GLU A 155 30.71 -41.74 1.60
N ALA A 156 29.89 -41.52 0.56
CA ALA A 156 29.50 -40.17 0.13
C ALA A 156 28.36 -39.53 0.96
N SER A 157 27.77 -40.27 1.89
CA SER A 157 26.57 -39.87 2.63
C SER A 157 26.82 -39.61 4.13
N VAL A 158 28.00 -39.10 4.51
CA VAL A 158 28.14 -38.43 5.82
C VAL A 158 27.62 -37.00 5.65
N LEU A 159 26.29 -36.95 5.56
CA LEU A 159 25.46 -35.79 5.32
C LEU A 159 25.80 -34.62 6.24
N ILE A 160 26.02 -33.48 5.61
CA ILE A 160 25.91 -32.12 6.15
C ILE A 160 24.47 -31.97 6.65
N ASN A 161 24.18 -32.54 7.81
CA ASN A 161 22.91 -32.38 8.51
C ASN A 161 23.15 -32.32 10.03
N LYS A 162 24.19 -31.56 10.42
CA LYS A 162 24.31 -31.08 11.80
C LYS A 162 23.87 -29.62 11.85
N LYS A 163 22.54 -29.47 12.00
CA LYS A 163 21.80 -28.34 12.58
C LYS A 163 22.13 -26.94 12.05
N LEU A 164 21.24 -26.43 11.19
CA LEU A 164 20.78 -25.04 11.27
C LEU A 164 19.62 -24.96 12.26
#